data_AF-A0A9E4YMZ0-F1
#
_entry.id   AF-A0A9E4YMZ0-F1
#
_cell.length_a   1.000
_cell.length_b   1.000
_cell.length_c   1.000
_cell.angle_alpha   90.00
_cell.angle_beta   90.00
_cell.angle_gamma   90.00
#
_symmetry.space_group_name_H-M   'P 1'
#
loop_
_entity.id
_entity.type
_entity.pdbx_description
1 polymer ?
#
loop_
_entity_poly.entity_id
_entity_poly.type
_entity_poly.pdbx_seq_one_letter_code
_entity_poly.pdbx_strand_id
1 'polypeptide(L)'
;MFQRLTKLLNSEEGHGVTLPATFAGMAGAVLLAVGAVNNQDVLTIIGGIVLAVGLLASSMAQHMLIEYPIYERLDKMEGKE
;
A
#
# COMPACT_ATOMS: atom_id res chain seq x y z
N MET A 1 -16.72 24.33 -10.43
CA MET A 1 -15.33 23.90 -10.13
C MET A 1 -15.19 23.49 -8.65
N PHE A 2 -15.51 24.38 -7.69
CA PHE A 2 -15.38 24.11 -6.25
C PHE A 2 -16.12 22.84 -5.76
N GLN A 3 -17.40 22.66 -6.12
CA GLN A 3 -18.18 21.48 -5.70
C GLN A 3 -17.62 20.12 -6.18
N ARG A 4 -16.87 20.09 -7.30
CA ARG A 4 -16.25 18.85 -7.80
C ARG A 4 -14.98 18.50 -7.01
N LEU A 5 -14.19 19.50 -6.63
CA LEU A 5 -13.04 19.36 -5.74
C LEU A 5 -13.45 18.87 -4.36
N THR A 6 -14.53 19.41 -3.78
CA THR A 6 -15.04 18.95 -2.47
C THR A 6 -15.50 17.50 -2.51
N LYS A 7 -16.08 17.04 -3.64
CA LYS A 7 -16.50 15.65 -3.82
C LYS A 7 -15.34 14.67 -3.99
N LEU A 8 -14.23 15.11 -4.61
CA LEU A 8 -12.98 14.35 -4.71
C LEU A 8 -12.25 14.29 -3.37
N LEU A 9 -12.19 15.40 -2.63
CA LEU A 9 -11.62 15.47 -1.28
C LEU A 9 -12.39 14.64 -0.25
N ASN A 10 -13.71 14.51 -0.43
CA ASN A 10 -14.57 13.69 0.43
C ASN A 10 -14.77 12.26 -0.08
N SER A 11 -14.04 11.85 -1.13
CA SER A 11 -14.04 10.46 -1.58
C SER A 11 -13.05 9.66 -0.73
N GLU A 12 -13.54 8.72 0.07
CA GLU A 12 -12.70 7.74 0.81
C GLU A 12 -12.23 6.57 -0.09
N GLU A 13 -12.49 6.65 -1.40
CA GLU A 13 -12.09 5.61 -2.35
C GLU A 13 -10.57 5.40 -2.29
N GLY A 14 -10.17 4.17 -1.97
CA GLY A 14 -8.76 3.79 -1.88
C GLY A 14 -8.12 3.97 -0.51
N HIS A 15 -8.75 4.65 0.46
CA HIS A 15 -8.08 4.95 1.73
C HIS A 15 -7.63 3.70 2.51
N GLY A 16 -8.44 2.63 2.44
CA GLY A 16 -8.13 1.35 3.09
C GLY A 16 -7.45 0.31 2.19
N VAL A 17 -7.20 0.62 0.91
CA VAL A 17 -6.82 -0.41 -0.08
C VAL A 17 -5.44 -1.01 0.18
N THR A 18 -4.54 -0.22 0.77
CA THR A 18 -3.19 -0.63 1.12
C THR A 18 -3.11 -1.30 2.48
N LEU A 19 -4.11 -1.11 3.35
CA LEU A 19 -4.10 -1.59 4.74
C LEU A 19 -3.80 -3.10 4.85
N PRO A 20 -4.44 -4.00 4.08
CA PRO A 20 -4.14 -5.44 4.21
C PRO A 20 -2.67 -5.77 3.92
N ALA A 21 -2.08 -5.13 2.91
CA ALA A 21 -0.68 -5.32 2.56
C ALA A 21 0.25 -4.73 3.62
N THR A 22 -0.09 -3.56 4.16
CA THR A 22 0.65 -2.95 5.28
C THR A 22 0.60 -3.83 6.52
N PHE A 23 -0.56 -4.38 6.88
CA PHE A 23 -0.71 -5.32 8.01
C PHE A 23 0.11 -6.60 7.80
N ALA A 24 0.10 -7.16 6.59
CA ALA A 24 0.96 -8.30 6.26
C ALA A 24 2.45 -7.94 6.46
N GLY A 25 2.88 -6.77 5.98
CA GLY A 25 4.25 -6.27 6.18
C GLY A 25 4.62 -6.16 7.66
N MET A 26 3.73 -5.58 8.48
CA MET A 26 3.92 -5.47 9.93
C MET A 26 4.00 -6.84 10.61
N ALA A 27 3.12 -7.78 10.24
CA ALA A 27 3.17 -9.15 10.76
C ALA A 27 4.50 -9.84 10.39
N GLY A 28 4.97 -9.66 9.16
CA GLY A 28 6.27 -10.14 8.70
C GLY A 28 7.43 -9.58 9.53
N ALA A 29 7.44 -8.27 9.80
CA ALA A 29 8.45 -7.65 10.64
C ALA A 29 8.49 -8.22 12.07
N VAL A 30 7.32 -8.47 12.67
CA VAL A 30 7.21 -9.09 14.00
C VAL A 30 7.75 -10.52 13.96
N LEU A 31 7.33 -11.34 12.99
CA LEU A 31 7.82 -12.72 12.84
C LEU A 31 9.34 -12.76 12.61
N LEU A 32 9.87 -11.83 11.82
CA LEU A 32 11.30 -11.70 11.56
C LEU A 32 12.07 -11.42 12.86
N ALA A 33 11.61 -10.45 13.65
CA ALA A 33 12.24 -10.09 14.92
C ALA A 33 12.17 -11.24 15.94
N VAL A 34 11.02 -11.92 16.04
CA VAL A 34 10.84 -13.08 16.93
C VAL A 34 11.75 -14.23 16.49
N GLY A 35 11.84 -14.52 15.19
CA GLY A 35 12.73 -15.53 14.65
C GLY A 35 14.20 -15.23 14.97
N ALA A 36 14.62 -13.98 14.74
CA ALA A 36 16.00 -13.55 14.95
C ALA A 36 16.42 -13.62 16.43
N VAL A 37 15.55 -13.19 17.36
CA VAL A 37 15.87 -13.22 18.81
C VAL A 37 15.93 -14.65 19.35
N ASN A 38 15.16 -15.58 18.78
CA ASN A 38 15.11 -16.98 19.24
C ASN A 38 15.99 -17.93 18.44
N ASN A 39 16.85 -17.44 17.53
CA ASN A 39 17.66 -18.25 16.60
C ASN A 39 16.83 -19.29 15.82
N GLN A 40 15.60 -18.92 15.44
CA GLN A 40 14.73 -19.75 14.61
C GLN A 40 14.87 -19.31 13.15
N ASP A 41 15.77 -19.98 12.42
CA ASP A 41 16.10 -19.62 11.03
C ASP A 41 14.87 -19.63 10.12
N VAL A 42 14.03 -20.67 10.25
CA VAL A 42 12.80 -20.81 9.44
C VAL A 42 11.85 -19.65 9.68
N LEU A 43 11.66 -19.25 10.95
CA LEU A 43 10.75 -18.16 11.30
C LEU A 43 11.30 -16.81 10.82
N THR A 44 12.61 -16.62 10.92
CA THR A 44 13.32 -15.43 10.40
C THR A 44 13.12 -15.30 8.89
N ILE A 45 13.30 -16.39 8.14
CA ILE A 45 13.12 -16.40 6.68
C ILE A 45 11.66 -16.08 6.31
N ILE A 46 10.70 -16.76 6.95
CA ILE A 46 9.27 -16.53 6.67
C ILE A 46 8.89 -15.08 6.99
N GLY A 47 9.29 -14.56 8.15
CA GLY A 47 9.03 -13.18 8.53
C GLY A 47 9.61 -12.18 7.54
N GLY A 48 10.85 -12.41 7.07
CA GLY A 48 11.49 -11.58 6.06
C GLY A 48 10.74 -11.59 4.72
N ILE A 49 10.30 -12.76 4.25
CA ILE A 49 9.52 -12.88 3.02
C ILE A 49 8.18 -12.15 3.15
N VAL A 50 7.45 -12.40 4.24
CA VAL A 50 6.14 -11.76 4.48
C VAL A 50 6.28 -10.24 4.57
N LEU A 51 7.34 -9.74 5.22
CA LEU A 51 7.67 -8.31 5.27
C LEU A 51 7.90 -7.75 3.86
N ALA A 52 8.76 -8.38 3.07
CA ALA A 52 9.10 -7.92 1.73
C ALA A 52 7.85 -7.90 0.82
N VAL A 53 7.04 -8.97 0.85
CA VAL A 53 5.80 -9.05 0.07
C VAL A 53 4.81 -7.98 0.52
N GLY A 54 4.63 -7.75 1.82
CA GLY A 54 3.73 -6.71 2.33
C GLY A 54 4.14 -5.31 1.88
N LEU A 55 5.43 -4.99 1.93
CA LEU A 55 5.96 -3.70 1.47
C LEU A 55 5.75 -3.52 -0.04
N LEU A 56 6.10 -4.52 -0.84
CA LEU A 56 5.94 -4.48 -2.30
C LEU A 56 4.47 -4.36 -2.69
N ALA A 57 3.60 -5.20 -2.11
CA ALA A 57 2.17 -5.16 -2.38
C ALA A 57 1.55 -3.81 -1.98
N SER A 58 1.94 -3.24 -0.84
CA SER A 58 1.48 -1.92 -0.41
C SER A 58 1.91 -0.82 -1.38
N SER A 59 3.18 -0.85 -1.83
CA SER A 59 3.70 0.11 -2.80
C SER A 59 3.01 -0.02 -4.16
N MET A 60 2.79 -1.25 -4.64
CA MET A 60 2.09 -1.50 -5.90
C MET A 60 0.62 -1.08 -5.82
N ALA A 61 -0.07 -1.39 -4.73
CA ALA A 61 -1.45 -0.98 -4.52
C ALA A 61 -1.58 0.55 -4.49
N GLN A 62 -0.66 1.25 -3.80
CA GLN A 62 -0.61 2.71 -3.81
C GLN A 62 -0.47 3.25 -5.24
N HIS A 63 0.51 2.76 -5.97
CA HIS A 63 0.79 3.24 -7.32
C HIS A 63 -0.35 2.92 -8.31
N MET A 64 -0.87 1.70 -8.26
CA MET A 64 -1.84 1.22 -9.25
C MET A 64 -3.27 1.68 -8.97
N LEU A 65 -3.68 1.74 -7.71
CA LEU A 65 -5.08 1.92 -7.34
C LEU A 65 -5.39 3.34 -6.87
N ILE A 66 -4.37 4.10 -6.46
CA ILE A 66 -4.54 5.48 -5.98
C ILE A 66 -3.89 6.46 -6.96
N GLU A 67 -2.59 6.29 -7.24
CA GLU A 67 -1.86 7.27 -8.04
C GLU A 67 -2.27 7.29 -9.52
N TYR A 68 -2.30 6.16 -10.22
CA TYR A 68 -2.70 6.11 -11.63
C TYR A 68 -4.07 6.76 -11.89
N PRO A 69 -5.15 6.44 -11.15
CA PRO A 69 -6.44 7.08 -11.34
C PRO A 69 -6.43 8.59 -11.08
N ILE A 70 -5.60 9.07 -10.15
CA ILE A 70 -5.45 10.51 -9.88
C ILE A 70 -4.77 11.19 -11.08
N TYR A 71 -3.68 10.63 -11.59
CA TYR A 71 -2.98 11.17 -12.75
C TYR A 71 -3.84 11.18 -14.01
N GLU A 72 -4.57 10.09 -14.29
CA GLU A 72 -5.51 10.03 -15.42
C GLU A 72 -6.61 11.10 -15.32
N ARG A 73 -7.13 11.35 -14.11
CA ARG A 73 -8.12 12.41 -13.87
C ARG A 73 -7.51 13.80 -14.09
N LEU A 74 -6.24 14.00 -13.70
CA LEU A 74 -5.52 15.25 -13.90
C LEU A 74 -5.24 15.52 -15.39
N ASP A 75 -4.76 14.53 -16.14
CA ASP A 75 -4.51 14.66 -17.58
C ASP A 75 -5.79 15.06 -18.34
N LYS A 76 -6.91 14.39 -18.03
CA LYS A 76 -8.24 14.75 -18.56
C LYS A 76 -8.67 16.18 -18.24
N MET A 77 -8.27 16.72 -17.08
CA MET A 77 -8.56 18.10 -16.69
C MET A 77 -7.63 19.12 -17.38
N GLU A 78 -6.41 18.72 -17.73
CA GLU A 78 -5.46 19.53 -18.49
C GLU A 78 -5.74 19.51 -20.01
N GLY A 79 -6.75 18.74 -20.46
CA GLY A 79 -7.05 18.57 -21.89
C GLY A 79 -6.03 17.71 -22.63
N LYS A 80 -5.23 16.94 -21.88
CA LYS A 80 -4.37 15.88 -22.40
C LYS A 80 -5.19 14.59 -22.33
N GLU A 81 -5.73 14.20 -23.48
CA GLU A 81 -6.53 12.98 -23.76
C GLU A 81 -7.50 12.48 -22.66
#